data_AF-A0A2H0TQZ4-F1
#
_entry.id   AF-A0A2H0TQZ4-F1
#
_cell.length_a   1.000
_cell.length_b   1.000
_cell.length_c   1.000
_cell.angle_alpha   90.00
_cell.angle_beta   90.00
_cell.angle_gamma   90.00
#
_symmetry.space_group_name_H-M   'P 1'
#
loop_
_entity.id
_entity.type
_entity.pdbx_description
1 polymer ?
#
loop_
_entity_poly.entity_id
_entity_poly.type
_entity_poly.pdbx_seq_one_letter_code
_entity_poly.pdbx_strand_id
1 'polypeptide(L)'
;MAQTQVDFLGEYIVQLLQENDMKLSEEQMNFYVPQLLSQLEQRIGIELLPTLDTEKMDAFSQLLDRPAATTEEWQEFWYMAVPNFDEKIKMILLSFAEDVKRLLAK
;
A
#
# COMPACT_ATOMS: atom_id res chain seq x y z
N MET A 1 3.03 3.25 19.52
CA MET A 1 2.82 1.91 18.93
C MET A 1 1.95 2.11 17.72
N ALA A 2 2.55 2.20 16.54
CA ALA A 2 1.87 2.42 15.25
C ALA A 2 2.22 1.26 14.31
N GLN A 3 1.90 0.03 14.75
CA GLN A 3 2.36 -1.21 14.13
C GLN A 3 1.33 -1.80 13.15
N THR A 4 0.08 -1.34 13.16
CA THR A 4 -1.04 -2.16 12.68
C THR A 4 -1.37 -2.03 11.18
N GLN A 5 -0.97 -0.95 10.48
CA GLN A 5 -1.24 -0.80 9.04
C GLN A 5 -0.07 -1.28 8.16
N VAL A 6 1.16 -1.16 8.67
CA VAL A 6 2.38 -1.70 8.04
C VAL A 6 2.32 -3.24 8.02
N ASP A 7 1.68 -3.85 9.02
CA ASP A 7 1.49 -5.30 9.07
C ASP A 7 0.53 -5.82 7.98
N PHE A 8 -0.57 -5.12 7.66
CA PHE A 8 -1.54 -5.64 6.67
C PHE A 8 -0.98 -5.70 5.25
N LEU A 9 -0.33 -4.63 4.77
CA LEU A 9 0.27 -4.64 3.43
C LEU A 9 1.49 -5.57 3.36
N GLY A 10 2.24 -5.68 4.45
CA GLY A 10 3.31 -6.68 4.59
C GLY A 10 2.77 -8.11 4.49
N GLU A 11 1.72 -8.44 5.25
CA GLU A 11 1.03 -9.73 5.20
C GLU A 11 0.45 -10.02 3.81
N TYR A 12 -0.14 -9.01 3.16
CA TYR A 12 -0.64 -9.14 1.79
C TYR A 12 0.48 -9.50 0.81
N ILE A 13 1.64 -8.85 0.90
CA ILE A 13 2.79 -9.19 0.05
C ILE A 13 3.29 -10.60 0.33
N VAL A 14 3.35 -11.02 1.60
CA VAL A 14 3.75 -12.39 1.95
C VAL A 14 2.77 -13.41 1.38
N GLN A 15 1.46 -13.17 1.50
CA GLN A 15 0.42 -14.03 0.91
C GLN A 15 0.56 -14.08 -0.62
N LEU A 16 0.75 -12.94 -1.27
CA LEU A 16 0.91 -12.83 -2.71
C LEU A 16 2.15 -13.58 -3.22
N LEU A 17 3.25 -13.57 -2.46
CA LEU A 17 4.43 -14.37 -2.78
C LEU A 17 4.12 -15.88 -2.68
N GLN A 18 3.39 -16.30 -1.64
CA GLN A 18 2.98 -17.69 -1.44
C GLN A 18 1.99 -18.18 -2.52
N GLU A 19 0.99 -17.38 -2.88
CA GLU A 19 -0.01 -17.70 -3.92
C GLU A 19 0.59 -17.86 -5.32
N ASN A 20 1.77 -17.30 -5.54
CA ASN A 20 2.51 -17.43 -6.80
C ASN A 20 3.58 -18.53 -6.76
N ASP A 21 3.48 -19.46 -5.80
CA ASP A 21 4.45 -20.56 -5.58
C ASP A 21 5.89 -20.09 -5.34
N MET A 22 6.08 -18.82 -4.96
CA MET A 22 7.39 -18.27 -4.68
C MET A 22 7.77 -18.54 -3.23
N LYS A 23 8.36 -19.71 -3.02
CA LYS A 23 8.95 -20.08 -1.73
C LYS A 23 10.29 -19.37 -1.56
N LEU A 24 10.23 -18.15 -1.05
CA LEU A 24 11.41 -17.41 -0.63
C LEU A 24 11.96 -17.99 0.68
N SER A 25 13.29 -18.04 0.81
CA SER A 25 13.92 -18.25 2.11
C SER A 25 13.62 -17.06 3.04
N GLU A 26 13.82 -17.23 4.35
CA GLU A 26 13.64 -16.14 5.31
C GLU A 26 14.54 -14.94 4.98
N GLU A 27 15.78 -15.20 4.53
CA GLU A 27 16.72 -14.16 4.06
C GLU A 27 16.18 -13.43 2.82
N GLN A 28 15.62 -14.16 1.85
CA GLN A 28 15.00 -13.57 0.67
C GLN A 28 13.74 -12.77 1.02
N MET A 29 12.90 -13.25 1.94
CA MET A 29 11.74 -12.49 2.40
C MET A 29 12.17 -11.18 3.05
N ASN A 30 13.17 -11.21 3.94
CA ASN A 30 13.69 -10.02 4.60
C ASN A 30 14.28 -9.01 3.63
N PHE A 31 14.73 -9.46 2.46
CA PHE A 31 15.24 -8.58 1.40
C PHE A 31 14.13 -8.03 0.50
N TYR A 32 13.24 -8.89 0.00
CA TYR A 32 12.26 -8.52 -1.02
C TYR A 32 10.98 -7.91 -0.46
N VAL A 33 10.48 -8.37 0.69
CA VAL A 33 9.21 -7.88 1.25
C VAL A 33 9.24 -6.38 1.53
N PRO A 34 10.28 -5.80 2.17
CA PRO A 34 10.34 -4.35 2.40
C PRO A 34 10.39 -3.54 1.09
N GLN A 35 11.06 -4.07 0.06
CA GLN A 35 11.17 -3.40 -1.25
C GLN A 35 9.83 -3.43 -1.99
N LEU A 36 9.16 -4.57 -2.00
CA LEU A 36 7.83 -4.73 -2.59
C LEU A 36 6.81 -3.87 -1.85
N LEU A 37 6.92 -3.77 -0.52
CA LEU A 37 6.05 -2.92 0.29
C LEU A 37 6.22 -1.45 -0.08
N SER A 38 7.45 -0.96 -0.12
CA SER A 38 7.72 0.43 -0.52
C SER A 38 7.23 0.74 -1.94
N GLN A 39 7.38 -0.20 -2.88
CA GLN A 39 6.86 -0.04 -4.25
C GLN A 39 5.33 0.00 -4.28
N LEU A 40 4.68 -0.85 -3.49
CA LEU A 40 3.22 -0.90 -3.39
C LEU A 40 2.67 0.38 -2.74
N GLU A 41 3.27 0.86 -1.66
CA GLU A 41 2.92 2.14 -1.02
C GLU A 41 3.07 3.32 -1.99
N GLN A 42 4.18 3.38 -2.72
CA GLN A 42 4.40 4.41 -3.73
C GLN A 42 3.34 4.35 -4.83
N ARG A 43 2.99 3.14 -5.29
CA ARG A 43 1.97 2.96 -6.32
C ARG A 43 0.58 3.38 -5.83
N ILE A 44 0.21 3.00 -4.62
CA ILE A 44 -1.02 3.46 -3.97
C ILE A 44 -1.04 5.00 -3.95
N GLY A 45 0.04 5.64 -3.53
CA GLY A 45 0.15 7.10 -3.55
C GLY A 45 -0.04 7.70 -4.95
N ILE A 46 0.66 7.17 -5.96
CA ILE A 46 0.57 7.66 -7.35
C ILE A 46 -0.84 7.50 -7.93
N GLU A 47 -1.54 6.42 -7.60
CA GLU A 47 -2.89 6.17 -8.13
C GLU A 47 -3.98 6.95 -7.38
N LEU A 48 -3.78 7.23 -6.09
CA LEU A 48 -4.78 7.92 -5.26
C LEU A 48 -4.62 9.44 -5.22
N LEU A 49 -3.40 9.97 -5.16
CA LEU A 49 -3.17 11.42 -5.07
C LEU A 49 -3.85 12.22 -6.20
N PRO A 50 -3.87 11.76 -7.47
CA PRO A 50 -4.57 12.47 -8.54
C PRO A 50 -6.09 12.50 -8.39
N THR A 51 -6.66 11.66 -7.52
CA THR A 51 -8.10 11.63 -7.26
C THR A 51 -8.54 12.67 -6.22
N LEU A 52 -7.58 13.29 -5.54
CA LEU A 52 -7.84 14.35 -4.58
C LEU A 52 -8.06 15.68 -5.32
N ASP A 53 -9.16 16.35 -5.01
CA ASP A 53 -9.36 17.74 -5.40
C ASP A 53 -8.53 18.67 -4.50
N THR A 54 -8.56 19.98 -4.80
CA THR A 54 -7.76 20.97 -4.08
C THR A 54 -8.02 20.96 -2.57
N GLU A 55 -9.28 20.85 -2.13
CA GLU A 55 -9.62 20.82 -0.71
C GLU A 55 -9.07 19.56 -0.02
N LYS A 56 -9.18 18.40 -0.67
CA LYS A 56 -8.65 17.14 -0.14
C LYS A 56 -7.12 17.11 -0.14
N MET A 57 -6.47 17.78 -1.11
CA MET A 57 -5.01 17.89 -1.17
C MET A 57 -4.47 18.77 -0.03
N ASP A 58 -5.18 19.84 0.33
CA ASP A 58 -4.84 20.66 1.49
C ASP A 58 -5.00 19.87 2.80
N ALA A 59 -6.08 19.10 2.94
CA ALA A 59 -6.29 18.22 4.09
C ALA A 59 -5.21 17.13 4.18
N PHE A 60 -4.82 16.53 3.05
CA PHE A 60 -3.71 15.58 2.97
C PHE A 60 -2.39 16.20 3.45
N SER A 61 -2.07 17.42 2.99
CA SER A 61 -0.85 18.13 3.39
C SER A 61 -0.84 18.45 4.88
N GLN A 62 -1.98 18.87 5.44
CA GLN A 62 -2.11 19.10 6.89
C GLN A 62 -1.92 17.81 7.70
N LEU A 63 -2.36 16.67 7.17
CA LEU A 63 -2.19 15.38 7.83
C LEU A 63 -0.74 14.88 7.77
N LEU A 64 -0.03 15.14 6.66
CA LEU A 64 1.41 14.88 6.51
C LEU A 64 2.25 15.71 7.49
N ASP A 65 1.94 16.99 7.64
CA ASP A 65 2.69 17.91 8.50
C ASP A 65 2.46 17.67 10.00
N ARG A 66 1.55 16.76 10.37
CA ARG A 66 1.28 16.35 11.75
C ARG A 66 2.10 15.12 12.12
N PRO A 67 3.17 15.25 12.93
CA PRO A 67 4.03 14.12 13.30
C PRO A 67 3.33 13.06 14.17
N ALA A 68 2.15 13.39 14.69
CA ALA A 68 1.33 12.55 15.56
C ALA A 68 0.01 12.10 14.90
N ALA A 69 -0.13 12.24 13.57
CA ALA A 69 -1.29 11.73 12.86
C ALA A 69 -1.42 10.21 13.09
N THR A 70 -2.58 9.74 13.54
CA THR A 70 -2.79 8.31 13.84
C THR A 70 -3.16 7.54 12.57
N THR A 71 -3.00 6.21 12.64
CA THR A 71 -3.47 5.30 11.60
C THR A 71 -4.96 5.47 11.32
N GLU A 72 -5.78 5.68 12.35
CA GLU A 72 -7.22 5.90 12.15
C GLU A 72 -7.49 7.22 11.42
N GLU A 73 -6.79 8.32 11.75
CA GLU A 73 -6.96 9.61 11.05
C GLU A 73 -6.61 9.50 9.56
N TRP A 74 -5.56 8.75 9.21
CA TRP A 74 -5.21 8.44 7.83
C TRP A 74 -6.28 7.62 7.12
N GLN A 75 -6.80 6.60 7.79
CA GLN A 75 -7.85 5.76 7.24
C GLN A 75 -9.12 6.57 6.98
N GLU A 76 -9.59 7.33 7.96
CA GLU A 76 -10.77 8.20 7.84
C GLU A 76 -10.61 9.20 6.70
N PHE A 77 -9.43 9.83 6.57
CA PHE A 77 -9.13 10.71 5.45
C PHE A 77 -9.32 10.01 4.11
N TRP A 78 -8.73 8.82 3.91
CA TRP A 78 -8.80 8.13 2.63
C TRP A 78 -10.21 7.67 2.25
N TYR A 79 -10.98 7.16 3.21
CA TYR A 79 -12.39 6.78 2.97
C TYR A 79 -13.28 7.99 2.63
N MET A 80 -12.98 9.15 3.22
CA MET A 80 -13.69 10.38 2.91
C MET A 80 -13.27 10.96 1.56
N ALA A 81 -11.96 10.97 1.29
CA ALA A 81 -11.37 11.66 0.15
C ALA A 81 -11.52 10.88 -1.17
N VAL A 82 -11.54 9.56 -1.11
CA VAL A 82 -11.53 8.69 -2.29
C VAL A 82 -12.82 7.85 -2.35
N PRO A 83 -13.72 8.13 -3.31
CA PRO A 83 -14.89 7.28 -3.54
C PRO A 83 -14.48 5.85 -3.92
N ASN A 84 -15.18 4.85 -3.37
CA ASN A 84 -14.90 3.43 -3.58
C ASN A 84 -13.43 3.07 -3.24
N PHE A 85 -12.89 3.68 -2.18
CA PHE A 85 -11.50 3.50 -1.75
C PHE A 85 -11.07 2.02 -1.71
N ASP A 86 -11.87 1.15 -1.08
CA ASP A 86 -11.58 -0.29 -0.97
C ASP A 86 -11.42 -0.97 -2.32
N GLU A 87 -12.31 -0.65 -3.28
CA GLU A 87 -12.26 -1.23 -4.61
C GLU A 87 -11.03 -0.75 -5.39
N LYS A 88 -10.66 0.53 -5.24
CA LYS A 88 -9.44 1.08 -5.85
C LYS A 88 -8.19 0.44 -5.28
N ILE A 89 -8.08 0.32 -3.96
CA ILE A 89 -6.97 -0.38 -3.31
C ILE A 89 -6.90 -1.82 -3.81
N LYS A 90 -8.03 -2.53 -3.86
CA LYS A 90 -8.06 -3.90 -4.39
C LYS A 90 -7.56 -3.99 -5.83
N MET A 91 -7.95 -3.07 -6.72
CA MET A 91 -7.46 -3.03 -8.10
C MET A 91 -5.95 -2.77 -8.17
N ILE A 92 -5.44 -1.82 -7.37
CA ILE A 92 -3.99 -1.52 -7.29
C ILE A 92 -3.23 -2.77 -6.86
N LEU A 93 -3.70 -3.43 -5.80
CA LEU A 93 -3.10 -4.64 -5.25
C LEU A 93 -3.09 -5.79 -6.26
N LEU A 94 -4.20 -6.02 -6.96
CA LEU A 94 -4.28 -7.04 -8.02
C LEU A 94 -3.33 -6.74 -9.18
N SER A 95 -3.28 -5.50 -9.66
CA SER A 95 -2.35 -5.14 -10.74
C SER A 95 -0.88 -5.26 -10.30
N PHE A 96 -0.58 -4.90 -9.05
CA PHE A 96 0.76 -5.08 -8.49
C PHE A 96 1.13 -6.56 -8.39
N ALA A 97 0.20 -7.42 -7.98
CA ALA A 97 0.39 -8.87 -7.93
C ALA A 97 0.77 -9.45 -9.30
N GLU A 98 0.06 -9.03 -10.35
CA GLU A 98 0.38 -9.45 -11.71
C GLU A 98 1.78 -8.99 -12.15
N ASP A 99 2.18 -7.77 -11.80
CA ASP A 99 3.50 -7.24 -12.14
C ASP A 99 4.62 -7.97 -11.40
N VAL A 100 4.45 -8.23 -10.10
CA VAL A 100 5.39 -9.03 -9.30
C VAL A 100 5.54 -10.43 -9.87
N LYS A 101 4.42 -11.08 -10.24
CA LYS A 101 4.45 -12.39 -10.90
C LYS A 101 5.24 -12.36 -12.20
N ARG A 102 5.05 -11.33 -13.04
CA ARG A 102 5.79 -11.19 -14.32
C ARG A 102 7.28 -10.94 -14.11
N LEU A 103 7.66 -10.20 -13.07
CA LEU A 103 9.06 -9.93 -12.73
C LEU A 103 9.78 -11.20 -12.28
N LEU A 104 9.09 -12.06 -11.53
CA LEU A 104 9.68 -13.24 -10.90
C LEU A 104 9.50 -14.53 -11.72
N ALA A 105 8.63 -14.53 -12.74
CA ALA A 105 8.49 -15.63 -13.71
C ALA A 105 9.57 -15.63 -14.81
N LYS A 106 10.54 -14.73 -14.76
CA LYS A 106 11.72 -14.69 -15.63
C LYS A 106 12.95 -15.18 -14.90
#